data_AF-A0A4V2V4I2-F1
#
_entry.id   AF-A0A4V2V4I2-F1
#
_cell.length_a   1.000
_cell.length_b   1.000
_cell.length_c   1.000
_cell.angle_alpha   90.00
_cell.angle_beta   90.00
_cell.angle_gamma   90.00
#
_symmetry.space_group_name_H-M   'P 1'
#
loop_
_entity.id
_entity.type
_entity.pdbx_description
1 polymer ?
#
loop_
_entity_poly.entity_id
_entity_poly.type
_entity_poly.pdbx_seq_one_letter_code
_entity_poly.pdbx_strand_id
1 'polypeptide(L)' 'MSVKFGTSGLRGLSSDLVGEPSSLYTAAFCRHLIESGHAEQGAPVLVGQDFRASSPKIAARC' A
#
# COMPACT_ATOMS: atom_id res chain seq x y z
N MET A 1 -4.18 9.80 13.35
CA MET A 1 -4.56 9.93 11.92
C MET A 1 -3.54 10.82 11.22
N SER A 2 -2.40 10.26 10.81
CA SER A 2 -1.34 11.01 10.09
C SER A 2 -0.87 10.31 8.81
N VAL A 3 -1.75 9.56 8.13
CA VAL A 3 -1.42 8.93 6.84
C VAL A 3 -2.10 9.74 5.74
N LYS A 4 -1.31 10.25 4.78
CA LYS A 4 -1.82 11.06 3.67
C LYS A 4 -0.92 10.99 2.44
N PHE A 5 -1.48 11.32 1.29
CA PHE A 5 -0.70 11.59 0.09
C PHE A 5 0.03 12.93 0.23
N GLY A 6 1.21 13.03 -0.38
CA GLY A 6 1.99 14.25 -0.54
C GLY A 6 2.42 14.42 -1.99
N THR A 7 3.62 14.97 -2.22
CA THR A 7 4.18 15.14 -3.57
C THR A 7 4.32 13.80 -4.31
N SER A 8 4.73 12.74 -3.62
CA SER A 8 4.77 11.39 -4.17
C SER A 8 4.57 10.32 -3.09
N GLY A 9 3.55 9.50 -3.30
CA GLY A 9 3.20 8.38 -2.45
C GLY A 9 2.43 8.76 -1.17
N LEU A 10 1.89 7.71 -0.55
CA LEU A 10 1.24 7.76 0.75
C LEU A 10 2.31 7.67 1.85
N ARG A 11 2.31 8.59 2.81
CA ARG A 11 3.29 8.60 3.90
C ARG A 11 2.65 8.95 5.24
N GLY A 12 3.29 8.52 6.32
CA GLY A 12 2.88 8.76 7.69
C GLY A 12 3.85 8.15 8.69
N LEU A 13 3.50 8.20 9.97
CA LEU A 13 4.25 7.48 11.01
C LEU A 13 4.21 5.97 10.75
N SER A 14 5.32 5.28 11.00
CA SER A 14 5.40 3.83 10.78
C SER A 14 4.41 3.04 11.63
N SER A 15 4.11 3.51 12.85
CA SER A 15 3.10 2.94 13.73
C SER A 15 1.69 3.00 13.12
N ASP A 16 1.37 4.08 12.41
CA ASP A 16 0.08 4.26 11.75
C ASP A 16 0.01 3.38 10.48
N LEU A 17 1.12 3.26 9.74
CA LEU A 17 1.19 2.47 8.50
C LEU A 17 1.17 0.95 8.75
N VAL A 18 1.83 0.44 9.79
CA VAL A 18 1.78 -1.00 10.14
C VAL A 18 0.35 -1.46 10.47
N GLY A 19 -0.54 -0.53 10.80
CA GLY A 19 -1.95 -0.79 11.04
C GLY A 19 -2.78 -1.06 9.78
N GLU A 20 -4.07 -0.83 9.92
CA GLU A 20 -5.08 -1.01 8.88
C GLU A 20 -4.88 -0.16 7.60
N PRO A 21 -4.27 1.05 7.64
CA PRO A 21 -4.08 1.87 6.44
C PRO A 21 -3.33 1.17 5.29
N SER A 22 -2.31 0.34 5.55
CA SER A 22 -1.57 -0.33 4.46
C SER A 22 -2.46 -1.26 3.64
N SER A 23 -3.34 -2.02 4.30
CA SER A 23 -4.27 -2.92 3.60
C SER A 23 -5.34 -2.13 2.84
N LEU A 24 -5.91 -1.07 3.45
CA LEU A 24 -6.91 -0.25 2.79
C LEU A 24 -6.40 0.43 1.53
N TYR A 25 -5.25 1.10 1.63
CA TYR A 25 -4.70 1.84 0.49
C TYR A 25 -4.21 0.89 -0.61
N THR A 26 -3.69 -0.29 -0.26
CA THR A 26 -3.31 -1.30 -1.26
C THR A 26 -4.55 -1.83 -1.99
N ALA A 27 -5.61 -2.20 -1.27
CA ALA A 27 -6.87 -2.65 -1.88
C ALA A 27 -7.51 -1.57 -2.77
N ALA A 28 -7.46 -0.30 -2.34
CA ALA A 28 -7.94 0.82 -3.13
C ALA A 28 -7.13 1.02 -4.42
N PHE A 29 -5.79 0.90 -4.34
CA PHE A 29 -4.93 0.97 -5.52
C PHE A 29 -5.20 -0.17 -6.51
N CYS A 30 -5.29 -1.42 -6.05
CA CYS A 30 -5.62 -2.55 -6.90
C CYS A 30 -6.99 -2.40 -7.57
N ARG A 31 -7.99 -1.93 -6.83
CA ARG A 31 -9.31 -1.63 -7.39
C ARG A 31 -9.23 -0.58 -8.49
N HIS A 32 -8.51 0.51 -8.24
CA HIS A 32 -8.31 1.57 -9.23
C HIS A 32 -7.67 1.03 -10.52
N LEU A 33 -6.65 0.15 -10.42
CA LEU A 33 -6.02 -0.45 -11.60
C LEU A 33 -7.00 -1.29 -12.41
N ILE A 34 -7.85 -2.08 -11.75
CA ILE A 34 -8.87 -2.89 -12.44
C ILE A 34 -9.92 -2.01 -13.10
N GLU A 35 -10.48 -1.04 -12.37
CA GLU A 35 -11.53 -0.14 -12.88
C GLU A 35 -11.04 0.75 -14.02
N SER A 36 -9.75 1.07 -14.05
CA SER A 36 -9.13 1.87 -15.13
C SER A 36 -8.56 1.03 -16.27
N GLY A 37 -8.72 -0.30 -16.23
CA GLY A 37 -8.27 -1.21 -17.30
C GLY A 37 -6.76 -1.42 -17.38
N HIS A 38 -6.01 -1.08 -16.32
CA HIS A 38 -4.56 -1.29 -16.24
C HIS A 38 -4.18 -2.69 -15.71
N ALA A 39 -5.13 -3.44 -15.14
CA ALA A 39 -4.94 -4.82 -14.70
C ALA A 39 -6.26 -5.60 -14.75
N GLU A 40 -6.15 -6.92 -14.81
CA GLU A 40 -7.28 -7.84 -14.71
C GLU A 40 -7.37 -8.48 -13.32
N GLN A 41 -8.56 -8.97 -12.97
CA GLN A 41 -8.73 -9.72 -11.72
C GLN A 41 -7.83 -10.96 -11.71
N GLY A 42 -7.04 -11.13 -10.64
CA GLY A 42 -6.07 -12.23 -10.52
C GLY A 42 -4.69 -11.93 -11.11
N ALA A 43 -4.47 -10.74 -11.69
CA ALA A 43 -3.13 -10.32 -12.11
C ALA A 43 -2.15 -10.29 -10.92
N PRO A 44 -0.88 -10.70 -11.11
CA PRO A 44 0.11 -10.70 -10.05
C PRO A 44 0.47 -9.26 -9.65
N VAL A 45 0.60 -9.02 -8.34
CA VAL A 45 1.09 -7.76 -7.77
C VAL A 45 2.44 -8.02 -7.11
N LEU A 46 3.47 -7.31 -7.55
CA LEU A 46 4.82 -7.40 -6.99
C LEU A 46 4.98 -6.37 -5.87
N VAL A 47 5.37 -6.82 -4.68
CA VAL A 47 5.59 -5.96 -3.50
C VAL A 47 7.07 -5.92 -3.17
N GLY A 48 7.66 -4.73 -3.24
CA GLY A 48 9.04 -4.45 -2.80
C GLY A 48 9.06 -3.68 -1.49
N GLN A 49 10.15 -3.80 -0.73
CA GLN A 49 10.31 -3.10 0.54
C GLN A 49 11.76 -2.67 0.79
N ASP A 50 11.94 -1.64 1.62
CA ASP A 50 13.25 -1.24 2.14
C ASP A 50 13.60 -1.98 3.46
N PHE A 51 14.73 -1.62 4.09
CA PHE A 51 15.22 -2.27 5.31
C PHE A 51 14.74 -1.62 6.63
N ARG A 52 13.67 -0.82 6.65
CA ARG A 52 13.14 -0.32 7.92
C ARG A 52 12.54 -1.46 8.73
N ALA A 53 12.63 -1.37 10.05
CA ALA A 53 12.09 -2.39 10.96
C ALA A 53 10.57 -2.62 10.79
N SER A 54 9.82 -1.60 10.36
CA SER A 54 8.39 -1.72 10.06
C SER A 54 8.08 -2.36 8.72
N SER A 55 9.03 -2.39 7.78
CA SER A 55 8.78 -2.73 6.38
C SER A 55 8.27 -4.16 6.18
N PRO A 56 8.87 -5.21 6.79
CA PRO A 56 8.33 -6.57 6.69
C PRO A 56 6.86 -6.70 7.11
N LYS A 57 6.45 -5.92 8.11
CA LYS A 57 5.06 -5.91 8.59
C LYS A 57 4.13 -5.14 7.66
N ILE A 58 4.60 -4.06 7.04
CA ILE A 58 3.81 -3.29 6.07
C ILE A 58 3.63 -4.11 4.78
N ALA A 59 4.70 -4.70 4.25
CA ALA A 59 4.65 -5.48 3.01
C ALA A 59 3.75 -6.71 3.12
N ALA A 60 3.73 -7.40 4.28
CA ALA A 60 2.84 -8.54 4.51
C ALA A 60 1.34 -8.16 4.60
N ARG A 61 1.01 -6.86 4.64
CA ARG A 61 -0.36 -6.34 4.70
C ARG A 61 -0.85 -5.75 3.37
N CYS A 62 0.04 -5.58 2.41
CA CYS A 62 -0.26 -5.23 1.02
C CYS A 62 -0.86 -6.44 0.31
#